data_AF-B0XK63-F1
#
_entry.id   AF-B0XK63-F1
#
_cell.length_a   1.000
_cell.length_b   1.000
_cell.length_c   1.000
_cell.angle_alpha   90.00
_cell.angle_beta   90.00
_cell.angle_gamma   90.00
#
_symmetry.space_group_name_H-M   'P 1'
#
loop_
_entity.id
_entity.type
_entity.pdbx_description
1 polymer ?
#
loop_
_entity_poly.entity_id
_entity_poly.type
_entity_poly.pdbx_seq_one_letter_code
_entity_poly.pdbx_strand_id
1 'polypeptide(L)'
;MHSWLNAWAEALRFADRLFYRDWWNVTSFAGFVRCQNVVVHNFLYTYVYKDFYDHVLRSRRAASIVAFAVSGLVHELLLAVAFRFIYPIMLGQFVLMGLLTANVNLGNVFFLASLAFTNGVEVSLYSMEYYARRNCLGVVDSVGRWSLEGLVPVSWNCGAVSSFDGNWTVKAPWS
;
A
#
# COMPACT_ATOMS: atom_id res chain seq x y z
N MET A 1 -8.94 10.13 7.39
CA MET A 1 -9.60 9.21 8.36
C MET A 1 -10.51 9.97 9.33
N HIS A 2 -9.97 10.87 10.17
CA HIS A 2 -10.72 11.52 11.26
C HIS A 2 -12.06 12.14 10.81
N SER A 3 -12.02 13.12 9.90
CA SER A 3 -13.21 13.89 9.54
C SER A 3 -14.30 13.04 8.87
N TRP A 4 -13.92 12.15 7.96
CA TRP A 4 -14.86 11.31 7.23
C TRP A 4 -15.56 10.29 8.15
N LEU A 5 -14.81 9.55 8.96
CA LEU A 5 -15.39 8.54 9.85
C LEU A 5 -16.21 9.16 10.98
N ASN A 6 -15.79 10.31 11.52
CA ASN A 6 -16.59 11.03 12.51
C ASN A 6 -17.89 11.58 11.93
N ALA A 7 -17.89 12.08 10.68
CA ALA A 7 -19.10 12.53 10.01
C ALA A 7 -20.12 11.39 9.87
N TRP A 8 -19.68 10.20 9.45
CA TRP A 8 -20.55 9.03 9.36
C TRP A 8 -20.97 8.48 10.74
N ALA A 9 -20.10 8.52 11.74
CA ALA A 9 -20.45 8.12 13.09
C ALA A 9 -21.55 9.01 13.67
N GLU A 10 -21.49 10.31 13.45
CA GLU A 10 -22.55 11.25 13.86
C GLU A 10 -23.84 11.00 13.08
N ALA A 11 -23.76 10.84 11.76
CA ALA A 11 -24.92 10.56 10.91
C ALA A 11 -25.63 9.25 11.30
N LEU A 12 -24.88 8.23 11.70
CA LEU A 12 -25.39 6.92 12.11
C LEU A 12 -25.67 6.82 13.62
N ARG A 13 -25.44 7.89 14.39
CA ARG A 13 -25.53 7.90 15.87
C ARG A 13 -24.69 6.79 16.52
N PHE A 14 -23.54 6.48 15.93
CA PHE A 14 -22.62 5.48 16.43
C PHE A 14 -21.69 6.11 17.49
N ALA A 15 -21.69 5.53 18.69
CA ALA A 15 -21.01 6.11 19.85
C ALA A 15 -19.50 5.83 19.89
N ASP A 16 -19.01 4.73 19.33
CA ASP A 16 -17.59 4.40 19.34
C ASP A 16 -16.85 5.17 18.23
N ARG A 17 -15.91 6.03 18.66
CA ARG A 17 -15.14 6.93 17.78
C ARG A 17 -13.65 6.62 17.79
N LEU A 18 -13.23 5.48 18.35
CA LEU A 18 -11.82 5.10 18.44
C LEU A 18 -11.31 4.52 17.11
N PHE A 19 -11.22 5.37 16.09
CA PHE A 19 -10.76 4.98 14.76
C PHE A 19 -9.22 4.86 14.66
N TYR A 20 -8.50 5.67 15.43
CA TYR A 20 -7.03 5.67 15.51
C TYR A 20 -6.57 6.08 16.93
N ARG A 21 -5.31 5.78 17.24
CA ARG A 21 -4.59 6.19 18.47
C ARG A 21 -3.36 7.02 18.09
N ASP A 22 -2.59 7.47 19.08
CA ASP A 22 -1.39 8.31 18.91
C ASP A 22 -0.23 7.56 18.21
N TRP A 23 -0.41 7.26 16.93
CA TRP A 23 0.52 6.48 16.11
C TRP A 23 1.82 7.22 15.83
N TRP A 24 1.86 8.55 15.95
CA TRP A 24 3.06 9.38 15.75
C TRP A 24 4.02 9.35 16.94
N ASN A 25 3.61 8.80 18.08
CA ASN A 25 4.45 8.66 19.28
C ASN A 25 4.97 7.23 19.46
N VAL A 26 4.73 6.35 18.50
CA VAL A 26 5.17 4.95 18.58
C VAL A 26 6.63 4.84 18.14
N THR A 27 7.38 3.95 18.78
CA THR A 27 8.79 3.72 18.48
C THR A 27 9.06 2.41 17.74
N SER A 28 7.99 1.67 17.41
CA SER A 28 8.06 0.37 16.76
C SER A 28 6.95 0.22 15.73
N PHE A 29 7.25 -0.56 14.68
CA PHE A 29 6.28 -0.89 13.62
C PHE A 29 5.06 -1.65 14.14
N ALA A 30 5.24 -2.55 15.11
CA ALA A 30 4.14 -3.25 15.76
C ALA A 30 3.21 -2.30 16.54
N GLY A 31 3.76 -1.22 17.11
CA GLY A 31 2.96 -0.14 17.71
C GLY A 31 2.19 0.64 16.65
N PHE A 32 2.86 1.03 15.56
CA PHE A 32 2.25 1.77 14.46
C PHE A 32 1.03 1.08 13.86
N VAL A 33 1.15 -0.20 13.48
CA VAL A 33 0.07 -0.96 12.84
C VAL A 33 -1.16 -1.10 13.75
N ARG A 34 -0.97 -1.12 15.07
CA ARG A 34 -2.08 -1.16 16.05
C ARG A 34 -2.78 0.18 16.22
N CYS A 35 -2.08 1.30 16.00
CA CYS A 35 -2.57 2.63 16.31
C CYS A 35 -3.09 3.40 15.10
N GLN A 36 -2.55 3.15 13.89
CA GLN A 36 -2.83 3.97 12.71
C GLN A 36 -4.27 3.81 12.20
N ASN A 37 -4.78 2.57 12.16
CA ASN A 37 -6.15 2.26 11.77
C ASN A 37 -6.69 1.11 12.63
N VAL A 38 -7.31 1.45 13.75
CA VAL A 38 -7.77 0.48 14.74
C VAL A 38 -8.85 -0.43 14.15
N VAL A 39 -9.70 0.10 13.27
CA VAL A 39 -10.80 -0.65 12.63
C VAL A 39 -10.25 -1.78 11.77
N VAL A 40 -9.33 -1.46 10.85
CA VAL A 40 -8.72 -2.47 9.96
C VAL A 40 -7.84 -3.43 10.75
N HIS A 41 -7.11 -2.91 11.76
CA HIS A 41 -6.30 -3.75 12.63
C HIS A 41 -7.14 -4.81 13.35
N ASN A 42 -8.26 -4.41 13.97
CA ASN A 42 -9.13 -5.33 14.69
C ASN A 42 -9.76 -6.37 13.75
N PHE A 43 -10.16 -5.97 12.53
CA PHE A 43 -10.66 -6.90 11.52
C PHE A 43 -9.60 -7.97 11.16
N LEU A 44 -8.40 -7.54 10.78
CA LEU A 44 -7.31 -8.45 10.42
C LEU A 44 -6.89 -9.33 11.60
N TYR A 45 -6.86 -8.78 12.82
CA TYR A 45 -6.51 -9.54 14.01
C TYR A 45 -7.53 -10.65 14.30
N THR A 46 -8.82 -10.31 14.31
CA THR A 46 -9.88 -11.25 14.69
C THR A 46 -10.13 -12.29 13.62
N TYR A 47 -10.21 -11.92 12.34
CA TYR A 47 -10.66 -12.82 11.27
C TYR A 47 -9.52 -13.45 10.47
N VAL A 48 -8.32 -12.89 10.49
CA VAL A 48 -7.19 -13.43 9.70
C VAL A 48 -6.14 -14.03 10.64
N TYR A 49 -5.62 -13.22 11.56
CA TYR A 49 -4.54 -13.66 12.45
C TYR A 49 -5.00 -14.77 13.40
N LYS A 50 -6.11 -14.55 14.12
CA LYS A 50 -6.59 -15.48 15.14
C LYS A 50 -7.06 -16.80 14.51
N ASP A 51 -7.89 -16.72 13.48
CA ASP A 51 -8.39 -17.91 12.78
C ASP A 51 -7.24 -18.72 12.16
N PHE A 52 -6.24 -18.08 11.56
CA PHE A 52 -5.06 -18.78 11.05
C PHE A 52 -4.24 -19.45 12.16
N TYR A 53 -4.04 -18.76 13.28
CA TYR A 53 -3.29 -19.30 14.41
C TYR A 53 -3.98 -20.49 15.08
N ASP A 54 -5.30 -20.42 15.22
CA ASP A 54 -6.11 -21.43 15.92
C ASP A 54 -6.42 -22.64 15.02
N HIS A 55 -6.62 -22.45 13.71
CA HIS A 55 -7.10 -23.51 12.80
C HIS A 55 -6.08 -24.03 11.79
N VAL A 56 -5.03 -23.26 11.45
CA VAL A 56 -4.09 -23.65 10.38
C VAL A 56 -2.72 -24.01 10.94
N LEU A 57 -2.06 -23.07 11.59
CA LEU A 57 -0.71 -23.27 12.09
C LEU A 57 -0.46 -22.41 13.34
N ARG A 58 -0.11 -23.07 14.44
CA ARG A 58 0.13 -22.45 15.75
C ARG A 58 1.47 -21.72 15.85
N SER A 59 1.78 -20.86 14.89
CA SER A 59 2.98 -20.01 14.86
C SER A 59 2.60 -18.54 14.75
N ARG A 60 3.01 -17.75 15.75
CA ARG A 60 2.75 -16.30 15.79
C ARG A 60 3.36 -15.58 14.59
N ARG A 61 4.57 -15.99 14.17
CA ARG A 61 5.25 -15.39 13.03
C ARG A 61 4.51 -15.68 11.72
N ALA A 62 4.10 -16.92 11.50
CA ALA A 62 3.35 -17.29 10.30
C ALA A 62 2.00 -16.56 10.24
N ALA A 63 1.26 -16.51 11.35
CA ALA A 63 -0.01 -15.79 11.44
C ALA A 63 0.16 -14.29 11.16
N SER A 64 1.21 -13.66 11.68
CA SER A 64 1.53 -12.26 11.35
C SER A 64 1.82 -12.09 9.86
N ILE A 65 2.71 -12.89 9.27
CA ILE A 65 3.07 -12.79 7.85
C ILE A 65 1.82 -12.93 6.98
N VAL A 66 0.93 -13.89 7.28
CA VAL A 66 -0.32 -14.09 6.54
C VAL A 66 -1.24 -12.89 6.67
N ALA A 67 -1.44 -12.35 7.88
CA ALA A 67 -2.27 -11.17 8.08
C ALA A 67 -1.75 -9.94 7.30
N PHE A 68 -0.42 -9.73 7.30
CA PHE A 68 0.20 -8.67 6.51
C PHE A 68 0.14 -8.94 5.00
N ALA A 69 0.30 -10.18 4.55
CA ALA A 69 0.19 -10.55 3.14
C ALA A 69 -1.23 -10.34 2.61
N VAL A 70 -2.26 -10.75 3.37
CA VAL A 70 -3.67 -10.51 3.02
C VAL A 70 -3.94 -9.00 2.93
N SER A 71 -3.45 -8.22 3.89
CA SER A 71 -3.56 -6.76 3.85
C SER A 71 -2.87 -6.19 2.60
N GLY A 72 -1.63 -6.59 2.32
CA GLY A 72 -0.87 -6.15 1.15
C GLY A 72 -1.55 -6.51 -0.18
N LEU A 73 -2.15 -7.71 -0.28
CA LEU A 73 -2.89 -8.13 -1.47
C LEU A 73 -4.13 -7.27 -1.72
N VAL A 74 -4.88 -6.91 -0.68
CA VAL A 74 -6.04 -6.02 -0.81
C VAL A 74 -5.61 -4.63 -1.25
N HIS A 75 -4.53 -4.09 -0.68
CA HIS A 75 -4.02 -2.79 -1.10
C HIS A 75 -3.53 -2.81 -2.55
N GLU A 76 -2.77 -3.84 -2.94
CA GLU A 76 -2.31 -4.02 -4.32
C GLU A 76 -3.50 -4.15 -5.28
N LEU A 77 -4.56 -4.87 -4.90
CA LEU A 77 -5.77 -4.99 -5.71
C LEU A 77 -6.47 -3.64 -5.90
N LEU A 78 -6.59 -2.84 -4.83
CA LEU A 78 -7.19 -1.50 -4.91
C LEU A 78 -6.39 -0.59 -5.85
N LEU A 79 -5.06 -0.60 -5.74
CA LEU A 79 -4.18 0.15 -6.62
C LEU A 79 -4.26 -0.36 -8.06
N ALA A 80 -4.30 -1.68 -8.25
CA ALA A 80 -4.39 -2.29 -9.57
C ALA A 80 -5.71 -1.95 -10.28
N VAL A 81 -6.83 -1.91 -9.55
CA VAL A 81 -8.11 -1.47 -10.09
C VAL A 81 -8.09 0.03 -10.43
N ALA A 82 -7.48 0.86 -9.58
CA ALA A 82 -7.41 2.31 -9.79
C ALA A 82 -6.51 2.69 -10.97
N PHE A 83 -5.32 2.10 -11.06
CA PHE A 83 -4.31 2.44 -12.06
C PHE A 83 -4.36 1.55 -13.33
N ARG A 84 -5.07 0.42 -13.28
CA ARG A 84 -5.19 -0.58 -14.34
C ARG A 84 -3.88 -1.26 -14.74
N PHE A 85 -2.98 -1.46 -13.78
CA PHE A 85 -1.78 -2.28 -13.87
C PHE A 85 -1.40 -2.82 -12.49
N ILE A 86 -0.65 -3.93 -12.42
CA ILE A 86 -0.19 -4.51 -11.16
C ILE A 86 1.29 -4.19 -10.98
N TYR A 87 1.68 -3.70 -9.81
CA TYR A 87 3.06 -3.39 -9.48
C TYR A 87 3.34 -3.70 -8.00
N PRO A 88 3.79 -4.93 -7.66
CA PRO A 88 3.67 -5.53 -6.34
C PRO A 88 4.68 -5.03 -5.29
N ILE A 89 5.06 -3.76 -5.35
CA ILE A 89 5.98 -3.14 -4.38
C ILE A 89 5.33 -3.05 -3.00
N MET A 90 4.07 -2.60 -2.94
CA MET A 90 3.35 -2.48 -1.67
C MET A 90 3.17 -3.84 -1.00
N LEU A 91 2.85 -4.89 -1.77
CA LEU A 91 2.79 -6.25 -1.25
C LEU A 91 4.13 -6.69 -0.61
N GLY A 92 5.25 -6.46 -1.30
CA GLY A 92 6.59 -6.77 -0.79
C GLY A 92 6.90 -6.04 0.52
N GLN A 93 6.54 -4.76 0.62
CA GLN A 93 6.75 -3.96 1.82
C GLN A 93 5.91 -4.43 3.02
N PHE A 94 4.65 -4.82 2.80
CA PHE A 94 3.80 -5.35 3.86
C PHE A 94 4.31 -6.71 4.37
N VAL A 95 4.78 -7.58 3.49
CA VAL A 95 5.40 -8.86 3.89
C VAL A 95 6.69 -8.62 4.67
N LEU A 96 7.55 -7.70 4.21
CA LEU A 96 8.75 -7.29 4.92
C LEU A 96 8.41 -6.75 6.31
N MET A 97 7.38 -5.91 6.41
CA MET A 97 6.88 -5.43 7.70
C MET A 97 6.47 -6.59 8.61
N GLY A 98 5.73 -7.57 8.09
CA GLY A 98 5.33 -8.78 8.81
C GLY A 98 6.52 -9.55 9.38
N LEU A 99 7.62 -9.65 8.63
CA LEU A 99 8.88 -10.29 9.06
C LEU A 99 9.62 -9.44 10.11
N LEU A 100 9.64 -8.13 9.93
CA LEU A 100 10.33 -7.18 10.80
C LEU A 100 9.56 -6.80 12.08
N THR A 101 8.32 -7.30 12.27
CA THR A 101 7.52 -7.09 13.50
C THR A 101 8.11 -7.69 14.78
N ALA A 102 9.36 -8.16 14.78
CA ALA A 102 10.12 -8.27 16.02
C ALA A 102 10.15 -6.89 16.69
N ASN A 103 9.93 -6.81 18.01
CA ASN A 103 9.85 -5.57 18.77
C ASN A 103 11.21 -4.82 18.81
N VAL A 104 11.64 -4.31 17.67
CA VAL A 104 12.81 -3.45 17.54
C VAL A 104 12.38 -2.03 17.88
N ASN A 105 12.94 -1.51 18.96
CA ASN A 105 12.72 -0.14 19.38
C ASN A 105 13.86 0.70 18.81
N LEU A 106 13.63 1.34 17.66
CA LEU A 106 14.65 2.13 16.96
C LEU A 106 14.56 3.62 17.34
N GLY A 107 13.64 3.98 18.25
CA GLY A 107 13.33 5.36 18.61
C GLY A 107 12.34 6.02 17.65
N ASN A 108 11.59 7.01 18.15
CA ASN A 108 10.51 7.66 17.39
C ASN A 108 11.03 8.34 16.11
N VAL A 109 12.15 9.06 16.20
CA VAL A 109 12.71 9.79 15.04
C VAL A 109 13.10 8.85 13.90
N PHE A 110 13.79 7.74 14.21
CA PHE A 110 14.14 6.76 13.19
C PHE A 110 12.90 6.09 12.61
N PHE A 111 11.92 5.75 13.45
CA PHE A 111 10.65 5.20 13.00
C PHE A 111 9.94 6.15 12.03
N LEU A 112 9.78 7.43 12.38
CA LEU A 112 9.14 8.42 11.52
C LEU A 112 9.94 8.67 10.22
N ALA A 113 11.28 8.71 10.30
CA ALA A 113 12.13 8.86 9.12
C ALA A 113 11.98 7.67 8.15
N SER A 114 11.98 6.44 8.68
CA SER A 114 11.77 5.24 7.87
C SER A 114 10.36 5.17 7.27
N LEU A 115 9.34 5.61 8.01
CA LEU A 115 7.97 5.74 7.49
C LEU A 115 7.91 6.76 6.34
N ALA A 116 8.52 7.94 6.50
CA ALA A 116 8.57 8.97 5.48
C ALA A 116 9.30 8.49 4.21
N PHE A 117 10.45 7.83 4.38
CA PHE A 117 11.21 7.26 3.28
C PHE A 117 10.40 6.20 2.51
N THR A 118 9.78 5.26 3.23
CA THR A 118 9.01 4.16 2.63
C THR A 118 7.83 4.68 1.80
N ASN A 119 7.05 5.62 2.34
CA ASN A 119 5.93 6.24 1.63
C ASN A 119 6.42 7.07 0.42
N GLY A 120 7.56 7.75 0.54
CA GLY A 120 8.14 8.53 -0.55
C GLY A 120 8.57 7.64 -1.73
N VAL A 121 9.17 6.49 -1.44
CA VAL A 121 9.56 5.50 -2.45
C VAL A 121 8.32 4.94 -3.15
N GLU A 122 7.28 4.57 -2.41
CA GLU A 122 6.01 4.07 -2.98
C GLU A 122 5.39 5.08 -3.95
N VAL A 123 5.12 6.30 -3.48
CA VAL A 123 4.49 7.34 -4.30
C VAL A 123 5.32 7.63 -5.55
N SER A 124 6.64 7.68 -5.42
CA SER A 124 7.53 7.94 -6.55
C SER A 124 7.48 6.81 -7.58
N LEU A 125 7.62 5.55 -7.16
CA LEU A 125 7.65 4.41 -8.07
C LEU A 125 6.31 4.19 -8.78
N TYR A 126 5.18 4.28 -8.07
CA TYR A 126 3.86 4.19 -8.70
C TYR A 126 3.61 5.35 -9.68
N SER A 127 4.04 6.57 -9.34
CA SER A 127 3.91 7.72 -10.25
C SER A 127 4.76 7.55 -11.51
N MET A 128 6.03 7.14 -11.36
CA MET A 128 6.92 6.90 -12.50
C MET A 128 6.37 5.82 -13.42
N GLU A 129 5.88 4.70 -12.87
CA GLU A 129 5.30 3.62 -13.65
C GLU A 129 4.02 4.06 -14.37
N TYR A 130 3.15 4.81 -13.69
CA TYR A 130 1.93 5.36 -14.28
C TYR A 130 2.21 6.28 -15.46
N TYR A 131 3.18 7.20 -15.33
CA TYR A 131 3.56 8.10 -16.42
C TYR A 131 4.33 7.38 -17.54
N ALA A 132 5.20 6.41 -17.21
CA ALA A 132 5.89 5.60 -18.20
C ALA A 132 4.89 4.84 -19.09
N ARG A 133 3.87 4.21 -18.50
CA ARG A 133 2.81 3.51 -19.26
C ARG A 133 1.93 4.43 -20.11
N ARG A 134 1.92 5.74 -19.86
CA ARG A 134 1.17 6.70 -20.68
C ARG A 134 1.99 7.26 -21.83
N ASN A 135 3.29 7.45 -21.61
CA ASN A 135 4.14 8.19 -22.53
C ASN A 135 5.10 7.31 -23.35
N CYS A 136 5.33 6.05 -22.98
CA CYS A 136 6.22 5.15 -23.69
C CYS A 136 5.46 4.42 -24.83
N LEU A 137 5.83 4.70 -26.08
CA LEU A 137 5.20 4.11 -27.27
C LEU A 137 5.71 2.69 -27.51
N GLY A 138 4.83 1.79 -27.97
CA GLY A 138 5.19 0.44 -28.44
C GLY A 138 5.43 -0.63 -27.37
N VAL A 139 5.47 -0.26 -26.08
CA VAL A 139 5.61 -1.23 -24.96
C VAL A 139 4.25 -1.62 -24.36
N VAL A 140 3.27 -0.72 -24.37
CA VAL A 140 1.96 -0.97 -23.75
C VAL A 140 1.02 -1.79 -24.66
N ASP A 141 1.23 -1.76 -25.97
CA ASP A 141 0.43 -2.54 -26.93
C ASP A 141 0.85 -4.02 -26.98
N SER A 142 2.09 -4.35 -26.59
CA SER A 142 2.60 -5.71 -26.51
C SER A 142 2.29 -6.38 -25.15
N VAL A 143 2.29 -5.61 -24.07
CA VAL A 143 2.02 -6.10 -22.72
C VAL A 143 0.54 -5.90 -22.39
N GLY A 144 -0.24 -6.97 -22.49
CA GLY A 144 -1.67 -6.93 -22.16
C GLY A 144 -1.92 -6.24 -20.81
N ARG A 145 -2.89 -5.33 -20.77
CA ARG A 145 -3.29 -4.51 -19.59
C ARG A 145 -3.54 -5.33 -18.30
N TRP A 146 -3.77 -6.63 -18.44
CA TRP A 146 -3.99 -7.60 -17.35
C TRP A 146 -3.10 -8.86 -17.45
N SER A 147 -2.08 -8.87 -18.31
CA SER A 147 -1.20 -10.04 -18.47
C SER A 147 -0.17 -10.10 -17.34
N LEU A 148 0.32 -11.30 -17.04
CA LEU A 148 1.43 -11.52 -16.10
C LEU A 148 2.74 -10.84 -16.55
N GLU A 149 2.86 -10.54 -17.85
CA GLU A 149 3.95 -9.71 -18.40
C GLU A 149 3.84 -8.25 -17.95
N GLY A 150 2.65 -7.81 -17.51
CA GLY A 150 2.40 -6.51 -16.90
C GLY A 150 3.03 -6.31 -15.53
N LEU A 151 3.60 -7.37 -14.91
CA LEU A 151 4.39 -7.29 -13.68
C LEU A 151 5.78 -6.69 -13.90
N VAL A 152 6.28 -6.68 -15.14
CA VAL A 152 7.57 -6.06 -15.47
C VAL A 152 7.38 -4.54 -15.52
N PRO A 153 8.14 -3.75 -14.74
CA PRO A 153 8.03 -2.30 -14.76
C PRO A 153 8.44 -1.75 -16.12
N VAL A 154 7.54 -1.01 -16.76
CA VAL A 154 7.80 -0.30 -18.01
C VAL A 154 8.77 0.85 -17.78
N SER A 155 8.74 1.44 -16.57
CA SER A 155 9.62 2.52 -16.15
C SER A 155 11.13 2.21 -16.28
N TRP A 156 11.53 0.94 -16.27
CA TRP A 156 12.95 0.56 -16.36
C TRP A 156 13.42 0.28 -17.80
N ASN A 157 12.49 0.05 -18.73
CA ASN A 157 12.77 -0.35 -20.11
C ASN A 157 12.25 0.64 -21.16
N CYS A 158 11.80 1.83 -20.75
CA CYS A 158 11.33 2.85 -21.68
C CYS A 158 12.49 3.43 -22.49
N GLY A 159 12.64 2.98 -23.75
CA GLY A 159 13.68 3.46 -24.66
C GLY A 159 13.32 4.74 -25.43
N ALA A 160 12.05 4.90 -25.83
CA ALA A 160 11.56 6.05 -26.57
C ALA A 160 10.26 6.57 -25.96
N VAL A 161 10.26 7.83 -25.54
CA VAL A 161 9.08 8.56 -25.06
C VAL A 161 8.38 9.17 -26.29
N SER A 162 7.05 9.11 -26.37
CA SER A 162 6.28 9.85 -27.37
C SER A 162 6.78 11.29 -27.37
N SER A 163 7.26 11.78 -28.52
CA SER A 163 7.99 13.05 -28.63
C SER A 163 7.39 14.10 -27.72
N PHE A 164 8.22 14.67 -26.84
CA PHE A 164 7.88 15.87 -26.10
C PHE A 164 7.48 16.92 -27.15
N ASP A 165 6.18 17.09 -27.39
CA ASP A 165 5.70 18.22 -28.18
C ASP A 165 6.29 19.44 -27.48
N GLY A 166 7.22 20.15 -28.14
CA GLY A 166 8.01 21.24 -27.55
C GLY A 166 7.18 22.44 -27.05
N ASN A 167 5.86 22.28 -26.99
CA ASN A 167 4.85 23.25 -26.63
C ASN A 167 4.42 23.16 -25.15
N TRP A 168 4.92 22.22 -24.35
CA TRP A 168 4.56 22.03 -22.92
C TRP A 168 3.05 21.91 -22.65
N THR A 169 2.25 21.62 -23.68
CA THR A 169 0.80 21.51 -23.55
C THR A 169 0.44 20.12 -23.06
N VAL A 170 -0.01 20.01 -21.82
CA VAL A 170 -0.63 18.80 -21.28
C VAL A 170 -1.96 18.59 -22.01
N LYS A 171 -2.00 17.70 -23.01
CA LYS A 171 -3.29 17.27 -23.58
C LYS A 171 -3.99 16.39 -22.56
N ALA A 172 -5.22 16.77 -22.21
CA ALA A 172 -6.03 15.98 -21.31
C ALA A 172 -6.39 14.65 -22.01
N PRO A 173 -6.43 13.50 -21.31
CA PRO A 173 -6.67 12.20 -21.92
C PRO A 173 -8.09 12.00 -22.50
N TRP A 174 -8.91 13.04 -22.53
CA TRP A 174 -10.28 13.09 -23.06
C TRP A 174 -10.47 14.13 -24.17
N SER A 175 -9.38 14.70 -24.71
CA SER A 175 -9.41 15.57 -25.90
C SER A 175 -9.15 14.80 -27.19
#